data_AF-A0A7Z9WNL8-F1
#
_entry.id   AF-A0A7Z9WNL8-F1
#
_cell.length_a   1.000
_cell.length_b   1.000
_cell.length_c   1.000
_cell.angle_alpha   90.00
_cell.angle_beta   90.00
_cell.angle_gamma   90.00
#
_symmetry.space_group_name_H-M   'P 1'
#
loop_
_entity.id
_entity.type
_entity.pdbx_description
1 polymer ?
#
loop_
_entity_poly.entity_id
_entity_poly.type
_entity_poly.pdbx_seq_one_letter_code
_entity_poly.pdbx_strand_id
1 'polypeptide(L)'
;STKTRGEVRGGGRKPWRQKHTGRARHGSRRSPLWRGGGVTFGPKPREYEYKLPKKMRRKALRMALTAKLQDGECALIEGLQFARPKTKEALKLLQELGYTDAGKVLILISEEEDTVPVRKSFSNIPWAKCLPVAGANVYDLLKYEGLLITQGALEELKARLC
;
A
#
# COMPACT_ATOMS: atom_id res chain seq x y z
N SER A 1 -5.19 13.64 16.78
CA SER A 1 -4.05 13.82 17.69
C SER A 1 -4.56 13.83 19.12
N THR A 2 -3.95 13.06 20.02
CA THR A 2 -4.42 12.96 21.40
C THR A 2 -3.95 14.15 22.23
N LYS A 3 -4.80 14.68 23.12
CA LYS A 3 -4.45 15.81 23.99
C LYS A 3 -3.75 15.32 25.26
N THR A 4 -2.55 15.80 25.47
CA THR A 4 -1.82 15.68 26.73
C THR A 4 -2.46 16.59 27.79
N ARG A 5 -2.09 16.39 29.07
CA ARG A 5 -2.56 17.24 30.19
C ARG A 5 -2.35 18.75 29.94
N GLY A 6 -1.33 19.14 29.17
CA GLY A 6 -1.06 20.55 28.84
C GLY A 6 -2.03 21.13 27.80
N GLU A 7 -2.52 20.30 26.88
CA GLU A 7 -3.35 20.70 25.73
C GLU A 7 -4.86 20.63 26.04
N VAL A 8 -5.26 19.94 27.10
CA VAL A 8 -6.66 19.91 27.56
C VAL A 8 -7.07 21.29 28.11
N ARG A 9 -8.21 21.81 27.64
CA ARG A 9 -8.76 23.11 28.04
C ARG A 9 -9.20 23.08 29.52
N GLY A 10 -8.99 24.18 30.24
CA GLY A 10 -9.32 24.32 31.66
C GLY A 10 -8.15 24.00 32.59
N GLY A 11 -8.41 23.81 33.89
CA GLY A 11 -7.36 23.61 34.89
C GLY A 11 -6.72 24.92 35.38
N GLY A 12 -5.45 24.89 35.80
CA GLY A 12 -4.73 26.04 36.36
C GLY A 12 -4.81 26.14 37.87
N ARG A 13 -6.03 26.22 38.44
CA ARG A 13 -6.22 26.22 39.90
C ARG A 13 -6.15 24.80 40.48
N LYS A 14 -5.48 24.66 41.62
CA LYS A 14 -5.45 23.42 42.39
C LYS A 14 -6.87 23.06 42.87
N PRO A 15 -7.33 21.80 42.74
CA PRO A 15 -8.68 21.41 43.16
C PRO A 15 -8.98 21.72 44.64
N TRP A 16 -8.00 21.53 45.54
CA TRP A 16 -8.12 21.83 46.97
C TRP A 16 -6.74 22.03 47.64
N ARG A 17 -6.75 22.46 48.91
CA ARG A 17 -5.55 22.69 49.74
C ARG A 17 -4.74 21.40 49.96
N GLN A 18 -3.43 21.51 50.23
CA GLN A 18 -2.50 20.36 50.30
C GLN A 18 -2.79 19.38 51.44
N LYS A 19 -3.36 19.86 52.56
CA LYS A 19 -3.68 19.09 53.77
C LYS A 19 -5.05 19.52 54.32
N HIS A 20 -5.57 18.79 55.31
CA HIS A 20 -6.82 19.09 56.03
C HIS A 20 -8.10 19.08 55.17
N THR A 21 -8.19 18.17 54.19
CA THR A 21 -9.35 18.06 53.28
C THR A 21 -10.01 16.68 53.26
N GLY A 22 -9.42 15.68 53.93
CA GLY A 22 -9.90 14.28 53.90
C GLY A 22 -9.85 13.58 52.53
N ARG A 23 -9.37 14.27 51.49
CA ARG A 23 -9.32 13.79 50.09
C ARG A 23 -7.89 13.45 49.67
N ALA A 24 -7.76 12.59 48.65
CA ALA A 24 -6.48 12.31 47.99
C ALA A 24 -5.81 13.61 47.49
N ARG A 25 -4.48 13.63 47.36
CA ARG A 25 -3.77 14.84 46.92
C ARG A 25 -3.84 14.97 45.40
N HIS A 26 -4.40 16.08 44.91
CA HIS A 26 -4.41 16.39 43.47
C HIS A 26 -3.91 17.80 43.18
N GLY A 27 -3.12 17.92 42.11
CA GLY A 27 -2.57 19.20 41.64
C GLY A 27 -3.43 19.88 40.56
N SER A 28 -4.19 19.11 39.76
CA SER A 28 -4.98 19.65 38.65
C SER A 28 -6.09 18.69 38.24
N ARG A 29 -7.24 19.23 37.81
CA ARG A 29 -8.35 18.45 37.21
C ARG A 29 -8.02 17.91 35.82
N ARG A 30 -6.95 18.41 35.17
CA ARG A 30 -6.46 17.92 33.86
C ARG A 30 -5.60 16.65 33.97
N SER A 31 -5.44 16.12 35.19
CA SER A 31 -4.68 14.88 35.40
C SER A 31 -5.29 13.74 34.58
N PRO A 32 -4.47 12.87 33.97
CA PRO A 32 -4.94 11.70 33.23
C PRO A 32 -5.73 10.71 34.06
N LEU A 33 -5.60 10.76 35.39
CA LEU A 33 -6.40 9.95 36.31
C LEU A 33 -7.87 10.43 36.40
N TRP A 34 -8.14 11.67 35.99
CA TRP A 34 -9.46 12.29 36.08
C TRP A 34 -10.25 12.09 34.78
N ARG A 35 -11.56 11.89 34.91
CA ARG A 35 -12.47 11.92 33.75
C ARG A 35 -12.39 13.28 33.07
N GLY A 36 -12.20 13.28 31.75
CA GLY A 36 -11.98 14.51 30.95
C GLY A 36 -10.58 15.13 31.11
N GLY A 37 -9.66 14.45 31.79
CA GLY A 37 -8.24 14.81 31.84
C GLY A 37 -7.50 14.51 30.54
N GLY A 38 -6.20 14.84 30.49
CA GLY A 38 -5.35 14.49 29.34
C GLY A 38 -5.05 12.99 29.27
N VAL A 39 -4.56 12.51 28.14
CA VAL A 39 -4.12 11.10 28.00
C VAL A 39 -2.60 11.02 28.17
N THR A 40 -2.13 10.15 29.06
CA THR A 40 -0.68 9.88 29.20
C THR A 40 -0.22 8.99 28.05
N PHE A 41 0.88 9.36 27.38
CA PHE A 41 1.45 8.60 26.25
C PHE A 41 0.45 8.32 25.12
N GLY A 42 -0.51 9.22 24.90
CA GLY A 42 -1.47 9.10 23.81
C GLY A 42 -0.80 9.25 22.43
N PRO A 43 -1.36 8.62 21.38
CA PRO A 43 -0.78 8.68 20.04
C PRO A 43 -0.80 10.10 19.49
N LYS A 44 0.31 10.47 18.86
CA LYS A 44 0.48 11.68 18.03
C LYS A 44 0.69 11.27 16.57
N PRO A 45 0.34 12.14 15.61
CA PRO A 45 0.74 11.94 14.21
C PRO A 45 2.26 11.75 14.16
N ARG A 46 2.72 10.66 13.53
CA ARG A 46 4.13 10.35 13.33
C ARG A 46 4.31 9.67 11.99
N GLU A 47 5.48 9.87 11.42
CA GLU A 47 5.91 9.20 10.20
C GLU A 47 6.57 7.86 10.56
N TYR A 48 6.25 6.81 9.82
CA TYR A 48 6.83 5.47 9.97
C TYR A 48 7.72 5.08 8.79
N GLU A 49 8.01 6.03 7.89
CA GLU A 49 8.87 5.79 6.75
C GLU A 49 10.32 5.59 7.22
N TYR A 50 10.98 4.58 6.65
CA TYR A 50 12.41 4.37 6.83
C TYR A 50 13.07 4.16 5.47
N LYS A 51 14.31 4.63 5.35
CA LYS A 51 15.03 4.62 4.09
C LYS A 51 15.61 3.23 3.79
N LEU A 52 15.10 2.57 2.74
CA LEU A 52 15.74 1.36 2.20
C LEU A 52 16.82 1.69 1.16
N PRO A 53 18.00 1.03 1.23
CA PRO A 53 19.01 1.13 0.18
C PRO A 53 18.45 0.76 -1.20
N LYS A 54 18.83 1.53 -2.23
CA LYS A 54 18.40 1.29 -3.62
C LYS A 54 18.78 -0.13 -4.10
N LYS A 55 19.98 -0.60 -3.74
CA LYS A 55 20.47 -1.95 -4.09
C LYS A 55 19.58 -3.06 -3.50
N MET A 56 19.13 -2.89 -2.25
CA MET A 56 18.25 -3.85 -1.58
C MET A 56 16.89 -3.93 -2.27
N ARG A 57 16.31 -2.78 -2.66
CA ARG A 57 15.04 -2.73 -3.41
C ARG A 57 15.14 -3.42 -4.76
N ARG A 58 16.23 -3.20 -5.51
CA ARG A 58 16.47 -3.90 -6.79
C ARG A 58 16.63 -5.41 -6.58
N LYS A 59 17.40 -5.83 -5.57
CA LYS A 59 17.58 -7.25 -5.24
C LYS A 59 16.26 -7.93 -4.89
N ALA A 60 15.43 -7.29 -4.08
CA ALA A 60 14.13 -7.82 -3.69
C ALA A 60 13.19 -8.00 -4.90
N LEU A 61 13.18 -7.05 -5.85
CA LEU A 61 12.43 -7.21 -7.10
C LEU A 61 12.92 -8.42 -7.91
N ARG A 62 14.24 -8.56 -8.09
CA ARG A 62 14.81 -9.72 -8.80
C ARG A 62 14.41 -11.04 -8.12
N MET A 63 14.50 -11.11 -6.78
CA MET A 63 14.11 -12.29 -6.03
C MET A 63 12.63 -12.64 -6.17
N ALA A 64 11.74 -11.65 -6.09
CA ALA A 64 10.30 -11.87 -6.26
C ALA A 64 9.97 -12.39 -7.66
N LEU A 65 10.60 -11.83 -8.70
CA LEU A 65 10.42 -12.30 -10.08
C LEU A 65 10.96 -13.71 -10.28
N THR A 66 12.13 -14.03 -9.72
CA THR A 66 12.68 -15.39 -9.78
C THR A 66 11.76 -16.40 -9.11
N ALA A 67 11.17 -16.07 -7.95
CA ALA A 67 10.20 -16.94 -7.30
C ALA A 67 8.98 -17.20 -8.19
N LYS A 68 8.38 -16.14 -8.77
CA LYS A 68 7.24 -16.28 -9.70
C LYS A 68 7.54 -17.15 -10.92
N LEU A 69 8.76 -17.04 -11.46
CA LEU A 69 9.20 -17.88 -12.57
C LEU A 69 9.39 -19.34 -12.14
N GLN A 70 9.90 -19.59 -10.93
CA GLN A 70 10.07 -20.95 -10.39
C GLN A 70 8.72 -21.63 -10.10
N ASP A 71 7.74 -20.86 -9.63
CA ASP A 71 6.39 -21.34 -9.33
C ASP A 71 5.53 -21.51 -10.59
N GLY A 72 6.02 -21.10 -11.77
CA GLY A 72 5.30 -21.21 -13.04
C GLY A 72 4.13 -20.23 -13.18
N GLU A 73 4.10 -19.18 -12.35
CA GLU A 73 3.00 -18.21 -12.28
C GLU A 73 3.16 -17.03 -13.27
N CYS A 74 4.15 -17.11 -14.16
CA CYS A 74 4.47 -16.07 -15.14
C CYS A 74 3.96 -16.43 -16.54
N ALA A 75 3.19 -15.53 -17.16
CA ALA A 75 2.79 -15.60 -18.55
C ALA A 75 3.32 -14.40 -19.35
N LEU A 76 3.76 -14.64 -20.58
CA LEU A 76 4.20 -13.62 -21.52
C LEU A 76 3.14 -13.43 -22.61
N ILE A 77 2.84 -12.18 -22.95
CA ILE A 77 1.97 -11.82 -24.06
C ILE A 77 2.68 -10.83 -25.00
N GLU A 78 2.29 -10.79 -26.27
CA GLU A 78 2.94 -9.93 -27.28
C GLU A 78 2.74 -8.44 -26.96
N GLY A 79 1.50 -8.04 -26.65
CA GLY A 79 1.20 -6.68 -26.25
C GLY A 79 -0.27 -6.47 -25.88
N LEU A 80 -0.57 -5.29 -25.33
CA LEU A 80 -1.94 -4.89 -24.96
C LEU A 80 -2.30 -3.56 -25.61
N GLN A 81 -3.28 -3.60 -26.53
CA GLN A 81 -3.81 -2.39 -27.15
C GLN A 81 -5.33 -2.38 -27.11
N PHE A 82 -5.91 -1.28 -26.62
CA PHE A 82 -7.35 -1.06 -26.61
C PHE A 82 -7.68 0.26 -27.32
N ALA A 83 -8.53 0.22 -28.35
CA ALA A 83 -9.00 1.43 -29.03
C ALA A 83 -9.96 2.25 -28.14
N ARG A 84 -10.70 1.59 -27.25
CA ARG A 84 -11.63 2.21 -26.29
C ARG A 84 -11.58 1.46 -24.96
N PRO A 85 -11.80 2.14 -23.82
CA PRO A 85 -11.83 1.48 -22.52
C PRO A 85 -13.02 0.50 -22.44
N LYS A 86 -12.75 -0.80 -22.33
CA LYS A 86 -13.78 -1.84 -22.35
C LYS A 86 -13.41 -3.02 -21.44
N THR A 87 -13.96 -2.98 -20.22
CA THR A 87 -13.72 -3.99 -19.18
C THR A 87 -14.13 -5.40 -19.58
N LYS A 88 -15.19 -5.54 -20.39
CA LYS A 88 -15.66 -6.84 -20.88
C LYS A 88 -14.63 -7.55 -21.77
N GLU A 89 -13.87 -6.80 -22.56
CA GLU A 89 -12.82 -7.39 -23.42
C GLU A 89 -11.60 -7.78 -22.60
N ALA A 90 -11.18 -6.91 -21.66
CA ALA A 90 -10.12 -7.22 -20.70
C ALA A 90 -10.42 -8.49 -19.87
N LEU A 91 -11.66 -8.65 -19.40
CA LEU A 91 -12.07 -9.81 -18.62
C LEU A 91 -12.08 -11.09 -19.45
N LYS A 92 -12.53 -11.01 -20.71
CA LYS A 92 -12.45 -12.16 -21.64
C LYS A 92 -11.01 -12.60 -21.88
N LEU A 93 -10.12 -11.65 -22.14
CA LEU A 93 -8.69 -11.93 -22.35
C LEU A 93 -8.07 -12.64 -21.13
N LEU A 94 -8.39 -12.18 -19.92
CA LEU A 94 -7.91 -12.83 -18.70
C LEU A 94 -8.47 -14.25 -18.52
N GLN A 95 -9.75 -14.46 -18.81
CA GLN A 95 -10.38 -15.78 -18.72
C GLN A 95 -9.83 -16.76 -19.77
N GLU A 96 -9.57 -16.30 -20.99
CA GLU A 96 -8.95 -17.09 -22.07
C GLU A 96 -7.54 -17.56 -21.69
N LEU A 97 -6.81 -16.73 -20.92
CA LEU A 97 -5.49 -17.06 -20.38
C LEU A 97 -5.54 -17.92 -19.11
N GLY A 98 -6.73 -18.36 -18.69
CA GLY A 98 -6.93 -19.23 -17.52
C GLY A 98 -6.96 -18.48 -16.19
N TYR A 99 -6.88 -17.16 -16.21
CA TYR A 99 -7.00 -16.36 -14.99
C TYR A 99 -8.46 -16.14 -14.64
N THR A 100 -8.84 -16.62 -13.46
CA THR A 100 -10.21 -16.52 -12.93
C THR A 100 -10.20 -15.80 -11.59
N ASP A 101 -11.39 -15.43 -11.12
CA ASP A 101 -11.61 -14.77 -9.82
C ASP A 101 -11.01 -15.53 -8.61
N ALA A 102 -10.64 -16.80 -8.78
CA ALA A 102 -9.97 -17.62 -7.77
C ALA A 102 -8.54 -17.16 -7.46
N GLY A 103 -7.85 -16.51 -8.42
CA GLY A 103 -6.47 -16.06 -8.30
C GLY A 103 -6.31 -14.58 -8.65
N LYS A 104 -5.42 -13.89 -7.94
CA LYS A 104 -5.12 -12.48 -8.22
C LYS A 104 -4.06 -12.37 -9.31
N VAL A 105 -4.25 -11.49 -10.28
CA VAL A 105 -3.31 -11.28 -11.41
C VAL A 105 -2.72 -9.86 -11.43
N LEU A 106 -1.41 -9.78 -11.56
CA LEU A 106 -0.69 -8.55 -11.86
C LEU A 106 -0.33 -8.53 -13.35
N ILE A 107 -0.70 -7.45 -14.02
CA ILE A 107 -0.41 -7.19 -15.43
C ILE A 107 0.65 -6.10 -15.48
N LEU A 108 1.81 -6.42 -16.05
CA LEU A 108 2.89 -5.49 -16.33
C LEU A 108 2.90 -5.14 -17.81
N ILE A 109 2.71 -3.86 -18.09
CA ILE A 109 2.71 -3.26 -19.43
C ILE A 109 3.93 -2.35 -19.61
N SER A 110 4.34 -2.17 -20.87
CA SER A 110 5.40 -1.22 -21.20
C SER A 110 4.91 0.22 -20.98
N GLU A 111 5.84 1.17 -20.92
CA GLU A 111 5.49 2.57 -20.78
C GLU A 111 4.76 3.11 -22.02
N GLU A 112 5.05 2.55 -23.20
CA GLU A 112 4.35 2.85 -24.46
C GLU A 112 2.89 2.38 -24.45
N GLU A 113 2.62 1.26 -23.79
CA GLU A 113 1.29 0.67 -23.66
C GLU A 113 0.44 1.28 -22.54
N ASP A 114 1.02 2.16 -21.70
CA ASP A 114 0.36 2.84 -20.56
C ASP A 114 -0.63 3.94 -20.99
N THR A 115 -1.53 3.56 -21.89
CA THR A 115 -2.59 4.41 -22.41
C THR A 115 -3.83 4.37 -21.50
N VAL A 116 -4.60 5.46 -21.52
CA VAL A 116 -5.84 5.58 -20.73
C VAL A 116 -6.84 4.43 -20.99
N PRO A 117 -7.05 3.97 -22.26
CA PRO A 117 -7.93 2.84 -22.53
C PRO A 117 -7.50 1.54 -21.85
N VAL A 118 -6.20 1.22 -21.88
CA VAL A 118 -5.65 0.01 -21.25
C VAL A 118 -5.88 0.05 -19.74
N ARG A 119 -5.45 1.12 -19.06
CA ARG A 119 -5.60 1.26 -17.60
C ARG A 119 -7.05 1.15 -17.15
N LYS A 120 -7.96 1.86 -17.83
CA LYS A 120 -9.40 1.87 -17.47
C LYS A 120 -10.10 0.56 -17.74
N SER A 121 -9.60 -0.25 -18.68
CA SER A 121 -10.18 -1.56 -18.99
C SER A 121 -9.94 -2.57 -17.86
N PHE A 122 -8.83 -2.45 -17.14
CA PHE A 122 -8.51 -3.35 -16.01
C PHE A 122 -8.89 -2.77 -14.64
N SER A 123 -9.06 -1.46 -14.50
CA SER A 123 -9.23 -0.80 -13.18
C SER A 123 -10.48 -1.22 -12.40
N ASN A 124 -11.51 -1.73 -13.08
CA ASN A 124 -12.76 -2.16 -12.43
C ASN A 124 -12.76 -3.64 -12.04
N ILE A 125 -11.69 -4.39 -12.32
CA ILE A 125 -11.58 -5.83 -12.03
C ILE A 125 -10.90 -5.98 -10.65
N PRO A 126 -11.59 -6.48 -9.60
CA PRO A 126 -11.04 -6.45 -8.24
C PRO A 126 -9.80 -7.32 -8.01
N TRP A 127 -9.70 -8.42 -8.76
CA TRP A 127 -8.62 -9.41 -8.64
C TRP A 127 -7.48 -9.18 -9.64
N ALA A 128 -7.63 -8.24 -10.58
CA ALA A 128 -6.59 -7.90 -11.54
C ALA A 128 -6.05 -6.48 -11.27
N LYS A 129 -4.76 -6.27 -11.51
CA LYS A 129 -4.15 -4.93 -11.43
C LYS A 129 -3.22 -4.73 -12.61
N CYS A 130 -3.42 -3.64 -13.34
CA CYS A 130 -2.53 -3.24 -14.43
C CYS A 130 -1.59 -2.12 -13.96
N LEU A 131 -0.30 -2.31 -14.15
CA LEU A 131 0.76 -1.36 -13.80
C LEU A 131 1.78 -1.25 -14.93
N PRO A 132 2.31 -0.05 -15.21
CA PRO A 132 3.51 0.11 -16.01
C PRO A 132 4.72 -0.47 -15.29
N VAL A 133 5.78 -0.83 -16.02
CA VAL A 133 7.05 -1.30 -15.45
C VAL A 133 7.59 -0.31 -14.41
N ALA A 134 7.42 1.00 -14.61
CA ALA A 134 7.79 2.04 -13.64
C ALA A 134 7.12 1.84 -12.26
N GLY A 135 5.87 1.38 -12.24
CA GLY A 135 5.07 1.11 -11.04
C GLY A 135 5.34 -0.25 -10.38
N ALA A 136 6.16 -1.11 -10.99
CA ALA A 136 6.46 -2.44 -10.46
C ALA A 136 7.11 -2.35 -9.07
N ASN A 137 6.49 -2.99 -8.09
CA ASN A 137 6.92 -3.01 -6.70
C ASN A 137 6.93 -4.46 -6.18
N VAL A 138 7.68 -4.69 -5.10
CA VAL A 138 7.82 -6.04 -4.51
C VAL A 138 6.51 -6.49 -3.86
N TYR A 139 5.75 -5.55 -3.30
CA TYR A 139 4.50 -5.86 -2.61
C TYR A 139 3.44 -6.45 -3.55
N ASP A 140 3.20 -5.83 -4.70
CA ASP A 140 2.26 -6.32 -5.69
C ASP A 140 2.77 -7.64 -6.28
N LEU A 141 4.06 -7.77 -6.59
CA LEU A 141 4.61 -9.05 -7.07
C LEU A 141 4.37 -10.22 -6.10
N LEU A 142 4.33 -9.98 -4.79
CA LEU A 142 4.03 -11.03 -3.80
C LEU A 142 2.52 -11.19 -3.51
N LYS A 143 1.74 -10.12 -3.69
CA LYS A 143 0.29 -10.11 -3.41
C LYS A 143 -0.52 -10.81 -4.50
N TYR A 144 -0.09 -10.68 -5.75
CA TYR A 144 -0.75 -11.27 -6.91
C TYR A 144 -0.07 -12.60 -7.22
N GLU A 145 -0.85 -13.65 -7.46
CA GLU A 145 -0.38 -15.00 -7.78
C GLU A 145 0.10 -15.02 -9.23
N GLY A 146 -0.78 -14.71 -10.18
CA GLY A 146 -0.43 -14.61 -11.58
C GLY A 146 0.34 -13.34 -11.92
N LEU A 147 1.38 -13.48 -12.74
CA LEU A 147 2.11 -12.37 -13.34
C LEU A 147 2.03 -12.45 -14.86
N LEU A 148 1.39 -11.47 -15.48
CA LEU A 148 1.28 -11.34 -16.92
C LEU A 148 2.13 -10.16 -17.39
N ILE A 149 3.06 -10.41 -18.32
CA ILE A 149 4.05 -9.43 -18.76
C ILE A 149 3.93 -9.26 -20.28
N THR A 150 3.93 -8.02 -20.78
CA THR A 150 4.05 -7.77 -22.22
C THR A 150 5.51 -7.85 -22.68
N GLN A 151 5.74 -8.17 -23.96
CA GLN A 151 7.11 -8.25 -24.49
C GLN A 151 7.89 -6.95 -24.29
N GLY A 152 7.26 -5.80 -24.56
CA GLY A 152 7.86 -4.50 -24.29
C GLY A 152 8.18 -4.29 -22.80
N ALA A 153 7.28 -4.71 -21.91
CA ALA A 153 7.50 -4.62 -20.46
C ALA A 153 8.70 -5.47 -20.01
N LEU A 154 8.93 -6.63 -20.63
CA LEU A 154 10.07 -7.50 -20.29
C LEU A 154 11.41 -6.82 -20.60
N GLU A 155 11.52 -6.13 -21.73
CA GLU A 155 12.73 -5.42 -22.13
C GLU A 155 13.04 -4.24 -21.18
N GLU A 156 12.03 -3.43 -20.88
CA GLU A 156 12.15 -2.33 -19.93
C GLU A 156 12.52 -2.83 -18.52
N LEU A 157 11.92 -3.94 -18.10
CA LEU A 157 12.16 -4.53 -16.79
C LEU A 157 13.58 -5.08 -16.70
N LYS A 158 14.11 -5.67 -17.77
CA LYS A 158 15.52 -6.07 -17.87
C LYS A 158 16.44 -4.85 -17.77
N ALA A 159 16.17 -3.77 -18.51
CA ALA A 159 16.95 -2.54 -18.46
C ALA A 159 16.95 -1.88 -17.07
N ARG A 160 15.81 -1.90 -16.37
CA ARG A 160 15.65 -1.35 -15.02
C ARG A 160 16.38 -2.16 -13.95
N LEU A 161 16.40 -3.48 -14.12
CA LEU A 161 16.97 -4.39 -13.13
C LEU A 161 18.47 -4.58 -13.31
N CYS A 162 19.01 -4.54 -14.53
CA CYS A 162 20.45 -4.57 -14.81
C CYS A 162 21.16 -3.35 -14.23
#